data_AF-A0A352Q1B4-F1
#
_entry.id   AF-A0A352Q1B4-F1
#
_cell.length_a   1.000
_cell.length_b   1.000
_cell.length_c   1.000
_cell.angle_alpha   90.00
_cell.angle_beta   90.00
_cell.angle_gamma   90.00
#
_symmetry.space_group_name_H-M   'P 1'
#
loop_
_entity.id
_entity.type
_entity.pdbx_description
1 polymer ?
#
loop_
_entity_poly.entity_id
_entity_poly.type
_entity_poly.pdbx_seq_one_letter_code
_entity_poly.pdbx_strand_id
1 'polypeptide(L)'
;MDVGVVMAFQSSHNQPLSDLEIYQKEIEIAKMVEPLGFNSIWGVEHHFTNYTMCPNPVEFLTYMSAITSTLKLGTAALILPWHKDPL
;
A
#
# COMPACT_ATOMS: atom_id res chain seq x y z
N MET A 1 2.63 -14.34 -17.57
CA MET A 1 2.98 -12.92 -17.41
C MET A 1 2.55 -12.54 -16.00
N ASP A 2 3.46 -12.05 -15.16
CA ASP A 2 3.13 -11.60 -13.81
C ASP A 2 2.68 -10.13 -13.86
N VAL A 3 1.53 -9.82 -13.27
CA VAL A 3 0.95 -8.46 -13.20
C VAL A 3 0.71 -8.09 -11.75
N GLY A 4 1.14 -6.90 -11.34
CA GLY A 4 1.02 -6.40 -9.96
C GLY A 4 0.33 -5.05 -9.86
N VAL A 5 -0.16 -4.73 -8.67
CA VAL A 5 -0.81 -3.45 -8.34
C VAL A 5 0.02 -2.69 -7.32
N VAL A 6 0.30 -1.42 -7.59
CA VAL A 6 0.93 -0.50 -6.65
C VAL A 6 -0.15 0.26 -5.89
N MET A 7 -0.13 0.16 -4.56
CA MET A 7 -1.01 0.90 -3.66
C MET A 7 -0.34 2.19 -3.23
N ALA A 8 -0.76 3.28 -3.86
CA ALA A 8 -0.17 4.61 -3.64
C ALA A 8 -0.83 5.40 -2.51
N PHE A 9 -1.97 4.95 -1.95
CA PHE A 9 -2.71 5.64 -0.90
C PHE A 9 -2.84 7.14 -1.16
N GLN A 10 -3.21 7.49 -2.39
CA GLN A 10 -3.02 8.83 -2.92
C GLN A 10 -4.19 9.73 -2.51
N SER A 11 -3.88 10.87 -1.91
CA SER A 11 -4.84 11.95 -1.64
C SER A 11 -4.47 13.20 -2.45
N SER A 12 -5.42 14.12 -2.58
CA SER A 12 -5.20 15.40 -3.27
C SER A 12 -5.81 16.54 -2.48
N HIS A 13 -5.26 17.75 -2.63
CA HIS A 13 -5.61 18.90 -1.79
C HIS A 13 -7.06 19.41 -1.92
N ASN A 14 -7.80 18.97 -2.95
CA ASN A 14 -9.14 19.50 -3.28
C ASN A 14 -10.20 18.39 -3.44
N GLN A 15 -10.00 17.23 -2.81
CA GLN A 15 -10.97 16.15 -2.89
C GLN A 15 -11.92 16.17 -1.66
N PRO A 16 -13.19 15.73 -1.82
CA PRO A 16 -14.23 15.94 -0.81
C PRO A 16 -14.22 14.93 0.35
N LEU A 17 -13.38 13.89 0.29
CA LEU A 17 -13.31 12.83 1.30
C LEU A 17 -12.33 13.20 2.42
N SER A 18 -12.56 12.69 3.61
CA SER A 18 -11.54 12.68 4.67
C SER A 18 -10.40 11.69 4.34
N ASP A 19 -9.24 11.87 4.97
CA ASP A 19 -8.12 10.94 4.88
C ASP A 19 -8.52 9.51 5.28
N LEU A 20 -9.39 9.38 6.30
CA LEU A 20 -9.92 8.09 6.74
C LEU A 20 -10.74 7.40 5.65
N GLU A 21 -11.63 8.15 4.97
CA GLU A 21 -12.46 7.59 3.90
C GLU A 21 -11.62 7.16 2.70
N ILE A 22 -10.58 7.92 2.32
CA ILE A 22 -9.66 7.50 1.27
C ILE A 22 -8.94 6.23 1.69
N TYR A 23 -8.36 6.20 2.89
CA TYR A 23 -7.59 5.06 3.37
C TYR A 23 -8.44 3.79 3.41
N GLN A 24 -9.68 3.88 3.90
CA GLN A 24 -10.63 2.77 3.87
C GLN A 24 -10.92 2.29 2.45
N LYS A 25 -11.16 3.21 1.51
CA LYS A 25 -11.40 2.86 0.10
C LYS A 25 -10.18 2.21 -0.56
N GLU A 26 -8.98 2.70 -0.29
CA GLU A 26 -7.73 2.10 -0.78
C GLU A 26 -7.53 0.68 -0.24
N ILE A 27 -7.88 0.43 1.03
CA ILE A 27 -7.87 -0.93 1.60
C ILE A 27 -8.91 -1.84 0.91
N GLU A 28 -10.11 -1.33 0.60
CA GLU A 28 -11.10 -2.12 -0.16
C GLU A 28 -10.60 -2.44 -1.58
N ILE A 29 -9.89 -1.52 -2.24
CA ILE A 29 -9.22 -1.80 -3.52
C ILE A 29 -8.13 -2.87 -3.35
N ALA A 30 -7.29 -2.75 -2.31
CA ALA A 30 -6.22 -3.70 -2.01
C ALA A 30 -6.77 -5.13 -1.82
N LYS A 31 -7.91 -5.28 -1.12
CA LYS A 31 -8.59 -6.57 -0.93
C LYS A 31 -9.06 -7.21 -2.23
N MET A 32 -9.30 -6.43 -3.28
CA MET A 32 -9.71 -6.93 -4.59
C MET A 32 -8.55 -7.42 -5.46
N VAL A 33 -7.29 -7.13 -5.09
CA VAL A 33 -6.12 -7.48 -5.92
C VAL A 33 -6.01 -8.99 -6.15
N GLU A 34 -6.08 -9.81 -5.09
CA GLU A 34 -6.05 -11.28 -5.23
C GLU A 34 -7.31 -11.85 -5.91
N PRO A 35 -8.55 -11.48 -5.53
CA PRO A 35 -9.78 -11.94 -6.19
C PRO A 35 -9.86 -11.61 -7.68
N LEU A 36 -9.26 -10.51 -8.13
CA LEU A 36 -9.22 -10.11 -9.54
C LEU A 36 -8.11 -10.81 -10.34
N GLY A 37 -7.31 -11.68 -9.71
CA GLY A 37 -6.30 -12.50 -10.37
C GLY A 37 -4.94 -11.83 -10.58
N PHE A 38 -4.65 -10.73 -9.89
CA PHE A 38 -3.31 -10.14 -9.89
C PHE A 38 -2.33 -11.00 -9.07
N ASN A 39 -1.05 -10.96 -9.45
CA ASN A 39 -0.03 -11.83 -8.87
C ASN A 39 0.68 -11.21 -7.66
N SER A 40 0.65 -9.87 -7.54
CA SER A 40 1.37 -9.16 -6.49
C SER A 40 0.75 -7.81 -6.12
N ILE A 41 0.97 -7.39 -4.88
CA ILE A 41 0.62 -6.06 -4.38
C ILE A 41 1.86 -5.37 -3.81
N TRP A 42 1.96 -4.07 -4.07
CA TRP A 42 3.15 -3.28 -3.76
C TRP A 42 2.81 -2.05 -2.94
N GLY A 43 3.38 -1.92 -1.74
CA GLY A 43 3.23 -0.73 -0.90
C GLY A 43 4.35 0.29 -1.16
N VAL A 44 4.00 1.57 -1.27
CA VAL A 44 4.98 2.67 -1.40
C VAL A 44 5.25 3.30 -0.04
N GLU A 45 6.43 3.91 0.15
CA GLU A 45 6.75 4.66 1.37
C GLU A 45 6.70 6.17 1.12
N HIS A 46 5.95 6.90 1.95
CA HIS A 46 5.90 8.36 1.90
C HIS A 46 5.51 8.95 3.26
N HIS A 47 6.08 10.11 3.60
CA HIS A 47 5.90 10.78 4.89
C HIS A 47 5.54 12.26 4.72
N PHE A 48 4.81 12.81 5.69
CA PHE A 48 4.62 14.26 5.93
C PHE A 48 3.86 15.08 4.89
N THR A 49 3.28 14.48 3.86
CA THR A 49 2.36 15.17 2.93
C THR A 49 1.13 14.31 2.63
N ASN A 50 0.07 14.96 2.15
CA ASN A 50 -1.14 14.30 1.68
C ASN A 50 -1.01 13.73 0.26
N TYR A 51 0.17 13.71 -0.34
CA TYR A 51 0.37 13.06 -1.64
C TYR A 51 0.15 11.55 -1.52
N THR A 52 0.78 10.90 -0.52
CA THR A 52 0.62 9.48 -0.22
C THR A 52 0.58 9.24 1.28
N MET A 53 -0.43 8.50 1.73
CA MET A 53 -0.69 8.21 3.14
C MET A 53 -0.22 6.81 3.57
N CYS A 54 1.00 6.42 3.19
CA CYS A 54 1.61 5.14 3.57
C CYS A 54 3.02 5.36 4.16
N PRO A 55 3.12 5.68 5.47
CA PRO A 55 4.42 5.91 6.11
C PRO A 55 5.17 4.62 6.42
N ASN A 56 4.47 3.48 6.49
CA ASN A 56 5.07 2.18 6.75
C ASN A 56 4.47 1.12 5.81
N PRO A 57 5.07 0.87 4.64
CA PRO A 57 4.54 -0.13 3.71
C PRO A 57 4.65 -1.55 4.27
N VAL A 58 5.57 -1.84 5.20
CA VAL A 58 5.71 -3.18 5.80
C VAL A 58 4.50 -3.51 6.69
N GLU A 59 3.96 -2.52 7.41
CA GLU A 59 2.75 -2.71 8.21
C GLU A 59 1.52 -2.96 7.33
N PHE A 60 1.37 -2.20 6.25
CA PHE A 60 0.33 -2.46 5.25
C PHE A 60 0.46 -3.86 4.63
N LEU A 61 1.66 -4.26 4.22
CA LEU A 61 1.90 -5.58 3.64
C LEU A 61 1.71 -6.71 4.65
N THR A 62 2.00 -6.46 5.93
CA THR A 62 1.72 -7.41 7.03
C THR A 62 0.21 -7.64 7.15
N TYR A 63 -0.59 -6.58 7.12
CA TYR A 63 -2.05 -6.70 7.08
C TYR A 63 -2.51 -7.49 5.85
N MET A 64 -1.99 -7.17 4.65
CA MET A 64 -2.33 -7.90 3.42
C MET A 64 -1.95 -9.38 3.50
N SER A 65 -0.82 -9.71 4.12
CA SER A 65 -0.37 -11.10 4.29
C SER A 65 -1.35 -11.94 5.12
N ALA A 66 -2.04 -11.31 6.07
CA ALA A 66 -2.97 -12.00 6.96
C ALA A 66 -4.33 -12.29 6.29
N ILE A 67 -4.66 -11.56 5.21
CA ILE A 67 -5.97 -11.63 4.56
C ILE A 67 -5.91 -12.15 3.12
N THR A 68 -4.73 -12.54 2.64
CA THR A 68 -4.51 -13.13 1.32
C THR A 68 -3.83 -14.49 1.45
N SER A 69 -3.96 -15.35 0.44
CA SER A 69 -3.45 -16.74 0.52
C SER A 69 -2.29 -17.03 -0.42
N THR A 70 -2.22 -16.34 -1.56
CA THR A 70 -1.28 -16.61 -2.65
C THR A 70 -0.63 -15.35 -3.21
N LEU A 71 -1.15 -14.17 -2.84
CA LEU A 71 -0.66 -12.88 -3.31
C LEU A 71 0.79 -12.62 -2.88
N LYS A 72 1.66 -12.29 -3.84
CA LYS A 72 3.04 -11.86 -3.53
C LYS A 72 3.03 -10.43 -2.99
N LEU A 73 3.86 -10.17 -1.99
CA LEU A 73 3.96 -8.88 -1.29
C LEU A 73 5.29 -8.23 -1.63
N GLY A 74 5.30 -6.91 -1.88
CA GLY A 74 6.53 -6.18 -2.15
C GLY A 74 6.44 -4.69 -1.80
N THR A 75 7.58 -4.04 -1.68
CA THR A 75 7.67 -2.58 -1.50
C THR A 75 8.10 -1.90 -2.79
N ALA A 76 7.52 -0.76 -3.14
CA ALA A 76 7.85 0.02 -4.34
C ALA A 76 7.96 1.53 -4.04
N ALA A 77 8.91 2.01 -3.24
CA ALA A 77 10.01 1.29 -2.59
C ALA A 77 10.08 1.64 -1.10
N LEU A 78 10.75 0.79 -0.32
CA LEU A 78 11.20 1.14 1.02
C LEU A 78 12.39 2.10 0.92
N ILE A 79 12.35 3.22 1.64
CA ILE A 79 13.42 4.20 1.68
C ILE A 79 14.45 3.77 2.72
N LEU A 80 15.24 2.77 2.36
CA LEU A 80 16.18 2.08 3.26
C LEU A 80 17.03 3.01 4.14
N PRO A 81 17.57 4.17 3.67
CA PRO A 81 18.35 5.07 4.51
C PRO A 81 17.59 5.69 5.71
N TRP A 82 16.26 5.59 5.75
CA TRP A 82 15.45 6.11 6.86
C TRP A 82 15.19 5.08 7.98
N HIS A 83 15.49 3.80 7.73
CA HIS A 83 15.31 2.71 8.68
C HIS A 83 16.61 2.48 9.43
N LYS A 84 16.60 2.74 10.74
CA LYS A 84 17.82 2.83 11.58
C LYS A 84 18.44 1.48 11.94
N ASP A 85 17.64 0.41 11.92
CA ASP A 85 18.05 -0.93 12.32
C ASP A 85 17.74 -1.92 11.19
N PRO A 86 18.70 -2.21 10.29
CA PRO A 86 18.51 -3.13 9.18
C PRO A 86 18.58 -4.62 9.58
N LEU A 87 18.42 -4.93 10.88
CA LEU A 87 18.73 -6.23 11.50
C LEU A 87 17.53 -6.82 12.24
#